data_AF-A0A1H9VJP7-F1
#
_entry.id   AF-A0A1H9VJP7-F1
#
_cell.length_a   1.000
_cell.length_b   1.000
_cell.length_c   1.000
_cell.angle_alpha   90.00
_cell.angle_beta   90.00
_cell.angle_gamma   90.00
#
_symmetry.space_group_name_H-M   'P 1'
#
loop_
_entity.id
_entity.type
_entity.pdbx_description
1 polymer ?
#
loop_
_entity_poly.entity_id
_entity_poly.type
_entity_poly.pdbx_seq_one_letter_code
_entity_poly.pdbx_strand_id
1 'polypeptide(L)'
;MSQNWLHRHPNLKVNAPLVDQQPPEARTQRRRLRACHECDWVSALPPLKSGEKACCPRCSHVLVKRNRYPAQRSMALAMASLIALLLAVSYPFVSFSYSGVSNRIELTETASTLIAFHQPLVAIGVIMTIVVLPAVYLIGTLWLQYGLLRNDPLPFSRSTARSLSHLTPWMMADVFIVGALVSLIKIAGLADIELGLSFWAFCVFAFLLLMTVQSIDADWMWFALEGEPLAPEGTQTGMSAAAQQLTSCPTCGLINRLAPNGKDYCVRCHERLHPRLPHSVQRTWALLAAAAIMYIPANVFPIMTTTSLGNSSPSTIVGGIVELTQGGSWPIAGVIFVASIIVPVGKLFALAWLCSVAHRSDALNAQTRTTLYRITEFIGRWSMVDVFVVAILVALIRADSLMTINPGPAALAFGAVVVLTMLAAMTFDPRLLWDTPITKSSGQNDARPVRK
;
A
#
# COMPACT_ATOMS: atom_id res chain seq x y z
N MET A 1 -43.94 -10.27 -35.88
CA MET A 1 -42.76 -9.40 -35.62
C MET A 1 -43.07 -8.63 -34.34
N SER A 2 -42.62 -9.12 -33.17
CA SER A 2 -41.34 -8.76 -32.52
C SER A 2 -41.47 -7.40 -31.78
N GLN A 3 -41.27 -7.23 -30.47
CA GLN A 3 -40.74 -8.06 -29.38
C GLN A 3 -41.11 -7.41 -28.03
N ASN A 4 -41.30 -8.27 -27.02
CA ASN A 4 -41.68 -7.97 -25.64
C ASN A 4 -40.63 -7.15 -24.87
N TRP A 5 -41.04 -6.04 -24.25
CA TRP A 5 -40.32 -5.32 -23.19
C TRP A 5 -41.07 -5.45 -21.86
N LEU A 6 -41.06 -6.64 -21.27
CA LEU A 6 -41.59 -6.87 -19.92
C LEU A 6 -40.51 -7.47 -19.02
N HIS A 7 -40.24 -6.73 -17.95
CA HIS A 7 -39.45 -7.06 -16.77
C HIS A 7 -39.15 -8.57 -16.58
N ARG A 8 -37.87 -8.94 -16.71
CA ARG A 8 -37.34 -10.16 -16.07
C ARG A 8 -36.49 -9.77 -14.88
N HIS A 9 -37.13 -9.55 -13.74
CA HIS A 9 -36.45 -9.83 -12.48
C HIS A 9 -36.18 -11.34 -12.43
N PRO A 10 -34.96 -11.80 -12.15
CA PRO A 10 -34.76 -13.21 -11.85
C PRO A 10 -35.56 -13.53 -10.57
N ASN A 11 -36.64 -14.31 -10.74
CA ASN A 11 -37.46 -14.85 -9.65
C ASN A 11 -36.56 -15.62 -8.66
N LEU A 12 -36.15 -14.94 -7.59
CA LEU A 12 -35.74 -15.60 -6.36
C LEU A 12 -37.00 -16.27 -5.79
N LYS A 13 -37.04 -17.60 -5.81
CA LYS A 13 -38.15 -18.39 -5.23
C LYS A 13 -38.32 -18.00 -3.75
N VAL A 14 -39.49 -17.46 -3.43
CA VAL A 14 -39.84 -16.84 -2.13
C VAL A 14 -39.92 -17.83 -0.95
N ASN A 15 -39.75 -19.14 -1.19
CA ASN A 15 -39.84 -20.19 -0.15
C ASN A 15 -38.58 -21.06 0.00
N ALA A 16 -37.38 -20.55 -0.27
CA ALA A 16 -36.16 -21.21 0.19
C ALA A 16 -35.90 -20.85 1.66
N PRO A 17 -35.62 -21.81 2.57
CA PRO A 17 -35.48 -21.52 3.99
C PRO A 17 -34.40 -20.46 4.22
N LEU A 18 -34.78 -19.38 4.92
CA LEU A 18 -33.94 -18.21 5.22
C LEU A 18 -32.78 -18.49 6.19
N VAL A 19 -32.69 -19.71 6.72
CA VAL A 19 -31.53 -20.20 7.46
C VAL A 19 -31.36 -21.66 7.06
N ASP A 20 -30.29 -21.93 6.33
CA ASP A 20 -29.89 -23.29 6.00
C ASP A 20 -29.13 -23.88 7.20
N GLN A 21 -29.66 -24.96 7.77
CA GLN A 21 -29.10 -25.60 8.97
C GLN A 21 -28.02 -26.65 8.66
N GLN A 22 -27.59 -26.79 7.39
CA GLN A 22 -26.56 -27.75 7.02
C GLN A 22 -25.15 -27.24 7.36
N PRO A 23 -24.24 -28.11 7.84
CA PRO A 23 -22.87 -27.75 8.16
C PRO A 23 -22.13 -27.18 6.93
N PRO A 24 -21.27 -26.16 7.10
CA PRO A 24 -20.64 -25.41 6.00
C PRO A 24 -19.77 -26.27 5.07
N GLU A 25 -19.31 -27.41 5.54
CA GLU A 25 -18.52 -28.40 4.80
C GLU A 25 -19.32 -29.09 3.69
N ALA A 26 -20.64 -29.23 3.85
CA ALA A 26 -21.51 -29.91 2.90
C ALA A 26 -21.90 -29.04 1.68
N ARG A 27 -21.55 -27.75 1.68
CA ARG A 27 -21.93 -26.78 0.64
C ARG A 27 -20.79 -25.88 0.20
N THR A 28 -19.78 -26.46 -0.42
CA THR A 28 -18.86 -25.71 -1.27
C THR A 28 -19.55 -25.31 -2.58
N GLN A 29 -20.40 -24.27 -2.55
CA GLN A 29 -20.82 -23.62 -3.79
C GLN A 29 -19.57 -23.03 -4.46
N ARG A 30 -19.28 -23.45 -5.70
CA ARG A 30 -18.17 -22.95 -6.53
C ARG A 30 -18.14 -21.41 -6.69
N ARG A 31 -19.22 -20.71 -6.34
CA ARG A 31 -19.28 -19.24 -6.33
C ARG A 31 -18.40 -18.62 -5.24
N ARG A 32 -18.17 -19.28 -4.11
CA ARG A 32 -17.55 -18.66 -2.91
C ARG A 32 -16.13 -19.13 -2.61
N LEU A 33 -15.40 -19.60 -3.61
CA LEU A 33 -14.04 -20.06 -3.41
C LEU A 33 -13.05 -18.90 -3.60
N ARG A 34 -12.09 -18.78 -2.67
CA ARG A 34 -10.98 -17.82 -2.76
C ARG A 34 -9.66 -18.51 -2.47
N ALA A 35 -8.62 -18.15 -3.22
CA ALA A 35 -7.25 -18.51 -2.87
C ALA A 35 -6.57 -17.33 -2.19
N CYS A 36 -5.87 -17.60 -1.10
CA CYS A 36 -5.17 -16.59 -0.33
C CYS A 36 -4.04 -15.93 -1.13
N HIS A 37 -3.95 -14.60 -1.12
CA HIS A 37 -2.87 -13.87 -1.81
C HIS A 37 -1.49 -14.11 -1.20
N GLU A 38 -1.41 -14.42 0.10
CA GLU A 38 -0.12 -14.69 0.77
C GLU A 38 0.34 -16.15 0.72
N CYS A 39 -0.52 -17.13 1.04
CA CYS A 39 -0.10 -18.53 1.16
C CYS A 39 -0.70 -19.47 0.11
N ASP A 40 -1.42 -18.91 -0.87
CA ASP A 40 -2.03 -19.61 -2.01
C ASP A 40 -3.10 -20.67 -1.66
N TRP A 41 -3.50 -20.74 -0.39
CA TRP A 41 -4.45 -21.73 0.10
C TRP A 41 -5.88 -21.46 -0.38
N VAL A 42 -6.53 -22.47 -0.97
CA VAL A 42 -7.91 -22.38 -1.45
C VAL A 42 -8.88 -22.67 -0.31
N SER A 43 -9.78 -21.73 -0.04
CA SER A 43 -10.80 -21.82 1.01
C SER A 43 -12.16 -21.42 0.50
N ALA A 44 -13.20 -22.05 1.04
CA ALA A 44 -14.57 -21.62 0.86
C ALA A 44 -14.88 -20.48 1.82
N LEU A 45 -15.43 -19.39 1.31
CA LEU A 45 -15.88 -18.28 2.15
C LEU A 45 -17.20 -18.66 2.84
N PRO A 46 -17.27 -18.55 4.18
CA PRO A 46 -18.53 -18.69 4.89
C PRO A 46 -19.49 -17.56 4.51
N PRO A 47 -20.82 -17.71 4.72
CA PRO A 47 -21.75 -16.60 4.62
C PRO A 47 -21.39 -15.52 5.66
N LEU A 48 -20.90 -14.37 5.20
CA LEU A 48 -20.53 -13.23 6.04
C LEU A 48 -21.71 -12.27 6.21
N LYS A 49 -22.00 -11.89 7.47
CA LYS A 49 -22.91 -10.79 7.81
C LYS A 49 -22.19 -9.44 7.74
N SER A 50 -22.95 -8.35 7.77
CA SER A 50 -22.37 -7.00 7.83
C SER A 50 -21.52 -6.81 9.09
N GLY A 51 -20.25 -6.41 8.91
CA GLY A 51 -19.27 -6.23 9.97
C GLY A 51 -18.32 -7.42 10.16
N GLU A 52 -18.61 -8.57 9.54
CA GLU A 52 -17.78 -9.77 9.66
C GLU A 52 -16.64 -9.80 8.63
N LYS A 53 -15.59 -10.56 8.95
CA LYS A 53 -14.43 -10.80 8.08
C LYS A 53 -14.11 -12.29 8.02
N ALA A 54 -13.68 -12.76 6.86
CA ALA A 54 -13.15 -14.11 6.67
C ALA A 54 -11.62 -14.06 6.66
N CYS A 55 -10.98 -14.94 7.43
CA CYS A 55 -9.53 -15.09 7.46
C CYS A 55 -9.12 -16.44 6.87
N CYS A 56 -7.93 -16.48 6.25
CA CYS A 56 -7.33 -17.71 5.77
C CYS A 56 -7.01 -18.64 6.95
N PRO A 57 -7.43 -19.92 6.94
CA PRO A 57 -7.17 -20.85 8.03
C PRO A 57 -5.68 -21.23 8.15
N ARG A 58 -4.88 -21.06 7.08
CA ARG A 58 -3.46 -21.43 7.05
C ARG A 58 -2.55 -20.31 7.56
N CYS A 59 -2.71 -19.10 7.05
CA CYS A 59 -1.79 -17.98 7.35
C CYS A 59 -2.43 -16.84 8.15
N SER A 60 -3.74 -16.90 8.46
CA SER A 60 -4.53 -15.84 9.11
C SER A 60 -4.70 -14.52 8.32
N HIS A 61 -4.32 -14.47 7.04
CA HIS A 61 -4.55 -13.30 6.19
C HIS A 61 -6.06 -13.06 5.99
N VAL A 62 -6.51 -11.80 6.02
CA VAL A 62 -7.92 -11.46 5.80
C VAL A 62 -8.25 -11.63 4.31
N LEU A 63 -9.13 -12.57 3.98
CA LEU A 63 -9.53 -12.85 2.60
C LEU A 63 -10.59 -11.86 2.11
N VAL A 64 -11.62 -11.62 2.92
CA VAL A 64 -12.74 -10.73 2.60
C VAL A 64 -13.24 -10.06 3.88
N LYS A 65 -13.65 -8.81 3.79
CA LYS A 65 -14.27 -8.03 4.88
C LYS A 65 -15.58 -7.44 4.38
N ARG A 66 -16.68 -7.67 5.10
CA ARG A 66 -18.00 -7.17 4.70
C ARG A 66 -18.38 -5.94 5.50
N ASN A 67 -18.46 -4.78 4.85
CA ASN A 67 -18.88 -3.54 5.51
C ASN A 67 -20.41 -3.35 5.44
N ARG A 68 -20.98 -2.66 6.43
CA ARG A 68 -22.40 -2.26 6.41
C ARG A 68 -22.58 -1.07 5.46
N TYR A 69 -23.59 -1.14 4.57
CA TYR A 69 -23.86 -0.16 3.50
C TYR A 69 -22.59 0.27 2.73
N PRO A 70 -21.92 -0.67 2.04
CA PRO A 70 -20.57 -0.46 1.51
C PRO A 70 -20.48 0.73 0.55
N ALA A 71 -21.47 0.94 -0.33
CA ALA A 71 -21.46 2.07 -1.26
C ALA A 71 -21.70 3.42 -0.59
N GLN A 72 -22.75 3.55 0.23
CA GLN A 72 -23.09 4.83 0.88
C GLN A 72 -22.00 5.28 1.85
N ARG A 73 -21.44 4.34 2.63
CA ARG A 73 -20.38 4.64 3.60
C ARG A 73 -19.10 5.10 2.91
N SER A 74 -18.65 4.38 1.88
CA SER A 74 -17.43 4.73 1.16
C SER A 74 -17.59 6.04 0.39
N MET A 75 -18.76 6.30 -0.19
CA MET A 75 -19.07 7.58 -0.85
C MET A 75 -19.08 8.76 0.14
N ALA A 76 -19.74 8.63 1.29
CA ALA A 76 -19.78 9.70 2.30
C ALA A 76 -18.39 10.03 2.85
N LEU A 77 -17.58 9.00 3.14
CA LEU A 77 -16.19 9.18 3.58
C LEU A 77 -15.32 9.81 2.50
N ALA A 78 -15.46 9.36 1.24
CA ALA A 78 -14.71 9.94 0.13
C ALA A 78 -15.05 11.41 -0.11
N MET A 79 -16.33 11.78 0.00
CA MET A 79 -16.78 13.17 -0.13
C MET A 79 -16.24 14.04 1.01
N ALA A 80 -16.34 13.57 2.26
CA ALA A 80 -15.80 14.29 3.42
C ALA A 80 -14.27 14.44 3.33
N SER A 81 -13.57 13.39 2.89
CA SER A 81 -12.12 13.41 2.68
C SER A 81 -11.73 14.40 1.58
N LEU A 82 -12.49 14.48 0.47
CA LEU A 82 -12.24 15.43 -0.61
C LEU A 82 -12.43 16.88 -0.17
N ILE A 83 -13.47 17.16 0.63
CA ILE A 83 -13.70 18.48 1.22
C ILE A 83 -12.55 18.84 2.18
N ALA A 84 -12.15 17.90 3.05
CA ALA A 84 -11.03 18.12 3.97
C ALA A 84 -9.71 18.37 3.23
N LEU A 85 -9.46 17.67 2.11
CA LEU A 85 -8.31 17.92 1.24
C LEU A 85 -8.35 19.33 0.63
N LEU A 86 -9.51 19.76 0.13
CA LEU A 86 -9.68 21.10 -0.43
C LEU A 86 -9.38 22.17 0.62
N LEU A 87 -9.89 22.00 1.85
CA LEU A 87 -9.60 22.89 2.97
C LEU A 87 -8.11 22.88 3.32
N ALA A 88 -7.47 21.71 3.38
CA ALA A 88 -6.05 21.60 3.71
C ALA A 88 -5.13 22.30 2.68
N VAL A 89 -5.52 22.35 1.40
CA VAL A 89 -4.74 23.03 0.35
C VAL A 89 -5.03 24.54 0.27
N SER A 90 -6.18 25.00 0.79
CA SER A 90 -6.64 26.40 0.61
C SER A 90 -6.16 27.38 1.70
N TYR A 91 -5.70 26.90 2.85
CA TYR A 91 -5.28 27.74 3.98
C TYR A 91 -3.77 27.58 4.26
N PRO A 92 -3.15 28.50 5.02
CA PRO A 92 -1.76 28.35 5.44
C PRO A 92 -1.60 27.17 6.41
N PHE A 93 -0.53 26.39 6.19
CA PHE A 93 -0.19 25.19 6.97
C PHE A 93 0.44 25.57 8.31
N VAL A 94 1.45 26.43 8.30
CA VAL A 94 2.11 26.95 9.50
C VAL A 94 2.32 28.45 9.35
N SER A 95 2.11 29.18 10.44
CA SER A 95 2.46 30.60 10.56
C SER A 95 3.45 30.78 11.69
N PHE A 96 4.41 31.66 11.48
CA PHE A 96 5.40 32.01 12.50
C PHE A 96 5.42 33.52 12.66
N SER A 97 5.62 33.98 13.90
CA SER A 97 5.86 35.37 14.23
C SER A 97 7.21 35.50 14.92
N TYR A 98 8.17 36.15 14.25
CA TYR A 98 9.44 36.54 14.87
C TYR A 98 9.70 38.01 14.55
N SER A 99 9.95 38.81 15.59
CA SER A 99 10.23 40.27 15.44
C SER A 99 9.16 41.06 14.65
N GLY A 100 7.87 40.71 14.79
CA GLY A 100 6.75 41.46 14.21
C GLY A 100 6.45 41.20 12.73
N VAL A 101 7.24 40.37 12.03
CA VAL A 101 6.95 39.93 10.65
C VAL A 101 6.32 38.54 10.70
N SER A 102 5.08 38.42 10.23
CA SER A 102 4.40 37.13 10.09
C SER A 102 4.67 36.55 8.71
N ASN A 103 5.26 35.35 8.64
CA ASN A 103 5.34 34.60 7.39
C ASN A 103 4.41 33.38 7.44
N ARG A 104 3.82 33.03 6.29
CA ARG A 104 2.83 31.95 6.16
C ARG A 104 3.35 30.95 5.14
N ILE A 105 3.27 29.67 5.46
CA ILE A 105 3.74 28.61 4.57
C ILE A 105 2.56 27.75 4.15
N GLU A 106 2.36 27.64 2.85
CA GLU A 106 1.34 26.78 2.26
C GLU A 106 1.91 25.38 1.92
N LEU A 107 1.06 24.36 1.90
CA LEU A 107 1.50 22.99 1.55
C LEU A 107 2.10 22.92 0.14
N THR A 108 1.52 23.65 -0.82
CA THR A 108 1.99 23.75 -2.21
C THR A 108 3.33 24.47 -2.31
N GLU A 109 3.57 25.44 -1.42
CA GLU A 109 4.81 26.20 -1.37
C GLU A 109 6.01 25.30 -1.05
N THR A 110 5.82 24.31 -0.17
CA THR A 110 6.87 23.32 0.16
C THR A 110 7.45 22.63 -1.08
N ALA A 111 6.62 22.33 -2.07
CA ALA A 111 7.08 21.70 -3.28
C ALA A 111 7.66 22.70 -4.29
N SER A 112 7.07 23.89 -4.40
CA SER A 112 7.62 24.95 -5.28
C SER A 112 9.03 25.38 -4.85
N THR A 113 9.31 25.39 -3.55
CA THR A 113 10.63 25.69 -3.00
C THR A 113 11.65 24.60 -3.33
N LEU A 114 11.28 23.31 -3.23
CA LEU A 114 12.16 22.21 -3.65
C LEU A 114 12.49 22.24 -5.16
N ILE A 115 11.53 22.65 -6.00
CA ILE A 115 11.77 22.82 -7.45
C ILE A 115 12.82 23.90 -7.69
N ALA A 116 12.75 25.03 -6.96
CA ALA A 116 13.73 26.10 -7.07
C ALA A 116 15.16 25.62 -6.73
N PHE A 117 15.31 24.71 -5.77
CA PHE A 117 16.60 24.13 -5.37
C PHE A 117 17.08 22.95 -6.23
N HIS A 118 16.60 22.84 -7.47
CA HIS A 118 17.06 21.83 -8.43
C HIS A 118 16.82 20.38 -7.98
N GLN A 119 15.84 20.16 -7.09
CA GLN A 119 15.39 18.82 -6.66
C GLN A 119 13.94 18.53 -7.12
N PRO A 120 13.63 18.64 -8.44
CA PRO A 120 12.24 18.55 -8.93
C PRO A 120 11.63 17.17 -8.70
N LEU A 121 12.44 16.10 -8.72
CA LEU A 121 11.94 14.73 -8.51
C LEU A 121 11.34 14.53 -7.12
N VAL A 122 11.97 15.07 -6.08
CA VAL A 122 11.46 14.98 -4.71
C VAL A 122 10.20 15.83 -4.57
N ALA A 123 10.20 17.06 -5.09
CA ALA A 123 9.02 17.94 -5.08
C ALA A 123 7.79 17.30 -5.75
N ILE A 124 7.99 16.71 -6.94
CA ILE A 124 6.93 16.01 -7.67
C ILE A 124 6.44 14.83 -6.83
N GLY A 125 7.33 14.03 -6.24
CA GLY A 125 6.94 12.93 -5.36
C GLY A 125 6.07 13.37 -4.18
N VAL A 126 6.43 14.48 -3.53
CA VAL A 126 5.69 15.06 -2.40
C VAL A 126 4.29 15.53 -2.84
N ILE A 127 4.16 16.39 -3.86
CA ILE A 127 2.83 16.84 -4.35
C ILE A 127 1.99 15.64 -4.81
N MET A 128 2.61 14.74 -5.56
CA MET A 128 1.92 13.61 -6.17
C MET A 128 1.32 12.70 -5.10
N THR A 129 2.06 12.40 -4.03
CA THR A 129 1.61 11.48 -2.97
C THR A 129 0.67 12.13 -1.95
N ILE A 130 0.80 13.43 -1.69
CA ILE A 130 0.00 14.15 -0.69
C ILE A 130 -1.31 14.68 -1.26
N VAL A 131 -1.30 15.20 -2.49
CA VAL A 131 -2.45 15.91 -3.07
C VAL A 131 -3.03 15.15 -4.26
N VAL A 132 -2.21 14.89 -5.29
CA VAL A 132 -2.74 14.42 -6.60
C VAL A 132 -3.27 12.99 -6.52
N LEU A 133 -2.49 12.04 -6.01
CA LEU A 133 -2.89 10.64 -5.91
C LEU A 133 -4.13 10.45 -5.00
N PRO A 134 -4.20 11.06 -3.80
CA PRO A 134 -5.41 11.04 -2.99
C PRO A 134 -6.61 11.69 -3.68
N ALA A 135 -6.44 12.84 -4.35
CA ALA A 135 -7.54 13.47 -5.09
C ALA A 135 -8.08 12.56 -6.21
N VAL A 136 -7.19 11.96 -7.01
CA VAL A 136 -7.55 11.01 -8.07
C VAL A 136 -8.25 9.77 -7.48
N TYR A 137 -7.76 9.25 -6.35
CA TYR A 137 -8.36 8.12 -5.67
C TYR A 137 -9.76 8.43 -5.14
N LEU A 138 -9.95 9.59 -4.52
CA LEU A 138 -11.23 10.03 -3.96
C LEU A 138 -12.26 10.28 -5.06
N ILE A 139 -11.87 10.99 -6.14
CA ILE A 139 -12.74 11.23 -7.30
C ILE A 139 -13.12 9.91 -7.97
N GLY A 140 -12.15 9.00 -8.17
CA GLY A 140 -12.41 7.68 -8.74
C GLY A 140 -13.34 6.83 -7.85
N THR A 141 -13.21 6.93 -6.53
CA THR A 141 -14.11 6.26 -5.58
C THR A 141 -15.52 6.83 -5.68
N LEU A 142 -15.68 8.17 -5.68
CA LEU A 142 -16.97 8.82 -5.83
C LEU A 142 -17.66 8.41 -7.15
N TRP A 143 -16.91 8.42 -8.26
CA TRP A 143 -17.40 7.99 -9.56
C TRP A 143 -17.93 6.55 -9.54
N LEU A 144 -17.15 5.61 -8.98
CA LEU A 144 -17.54 4.20 -8.89
C LEU A 144 -18.77 4.00 -8.01
N GLN A 145 -18.77 4.55 -6.80
CA GLN A 145 -19.86 4.34 -5.85
C GLN A 145 -21.16 5.00 -6.31
N TYR A 146 -21.07 6.14 -7.00
CA TYR A 146 -22.24 6.78 -7.59
C TYR A 146 -22.89 5.93 -8.68
N GLY A 147 -22.10 5.32 -9.58
CA GLY A 147 -22.62 4.36 -10.57
C GLY A 147 -23.26 3.12 -9.92
N LEU A 148 -22.61 2.59 -8.88
CA LEU A 148 -23.14 1.44 -8.13
C LEU A 148 -24.45 1.76 -7.40
N LEU A 149 -24.61 2.97 -6.86
CA LEU A 149 -25.86 3.42 -6.23
C LEU A 149 -27.01 3.57 -7.22
N ARG A 150 -26.73 3.94 -8.46
CA ARG A 150 -27.73 4.02 -9.53
C ARG A 150 -28.09 2.66 -10.15
N ASN A 151 -27.45 1.57 -9.71
CA ASN A 151 -27.52 0.24 -10.34
C ASN A 151 -27.18 0.26 -11.85
N ASP A 152 -26.44 1.28 -12.29
CA ASP A 152 -26.02 1.46 -13.68
C ASP A 152 -24.52 1.80 -13.69
N PRO A 153 -23.65 0.80 -13.90
CA PRO A 153 -22.21 1.01 -13.85
C PRO A 153 -21.77 1.97 -14.96
N LEU A 154 -21.28 3.14 -14.54
CA LEU A 154 -20.77 4.18 -15.43
C LEU A 154 -19.67 3.66 -16.37
N PRO A 155 -19.45 4.35 -17.52
CA PRO A 155 -18.36 4.00 -18.43
C PRO A 155 -17.02 4.01 -17.69
N PHE A 156 -16.13 3.11 -18.12
CA PHE A 156 -14.79 2.91 -17.54
C PHE A 156 -14.76 2.43 -16.07
N SER A 157 -15.90 2.08 -15.45
CA SER A 157 -15.96 1.58 -14.07
C SER A 157 -14.98 0.43 -13.78
N ARG A 158 -14.90 -0.57 -14.67
CA ARG A 158 -13.91 -1.68 -14.55
C ARG A 158 -12.46 -1.18 -14.52
N SER A 159 -12.11 -0.25 -15.41
CA SER A 159 -10.74 0.28 -15.48
C SER A 159 -10.41 1.11 -14.25
N THR A 160 -11.33 1.97 -13.81
CA THR A 160 -11.17 2.78 -12.60
C THR A 160 -11.01 1.90 -11.37
N ALA A 161 -11.86 0.88 -11.18
CA ALA A 161 -11.76 -0.06 -10.07
C ALA A 161 -10.41 -0.79 -10.02
N ARG A 162 -9.86 -1.19 -11.18
CA ARG A 162 -8.52 -1.77 -11.29
C ARG A 162 -7.41 -0.75 -10.97
N SER A 163 -7.52 0.48 -11.46
CA SER A 163 -6.53 1.52 -11.16
C SER A 163 -6.48 1.86 -9.67
N LEU A 164 -7.64 1.93 -8.99
CA LEU A 164 -7.71 2.23 -7.55
C LEU A 164 -6.92 1.21 -6.69
N SER A 165 -6.96 -0.08 -7.04
CA SER A 165 -6.16 -1.08 -6.29
C SER A 165 -4.66 -0.87 -6.42
N HIS A 166 -4.18 -0.33 -7.54
CA HIS A 166 -2.75 -0.02 -7.72
C HIS A 166 -2.33 1.31 -7.07
N LEU A 167 -3.25 2.26 -6.89
CA LEU A 167 -2.97 3.57 -6.27
C LEU A 167 -2.89 3.49 -4.74
N THR A 168 -3.65 2.57 -4.13
CA THR A 168 -3.78 2.46 -2.66
C THR A 168 -2.45 2.43 -1.91
N PRO A 169 -1.42 1.67 -2.34
CA PRO A 169 -0.15 1.61 -1.63
C PRO A 169 0.70 2.89 -1.70
N TRP A 170 0.41 3.80 -2.63
CA TRP A 170 1.20 5.01 -2.87
C TRP A 170 0.67 6.24 -2.11
N MET A 171 -0.53 6.15 -1.54
CA MET A 171 -1.08 7.23 -0.73
C MET A 171 -0.48 7.18 0.68
N MET A 172 0.23 8.26 1.04
CA MET A 172 1.05 8.33 2.26
C MET A 172 0.65 9.54 3.13
N ALA A 173 -0.62 9.98 3.06
CA ALA A 173 -1.08 11.17 3.79
C ALA A 173 -0.92 11.02 5.32
N ASP A 174 -1.15 9.82 5.87
CA ASP A 174 -0.93 9.53 7.29
C ASP A 174 0.55 9.63 7.69
N VAL A 175 1.45 9.19 6.80
CA VAL A 175 2.90 9.27 6.97
C VAL A 175 3.38 10.72 6.97
N PHE A 176 2.79 11.57 6.12
CA PHE A 176 3.10 13.00 6.08
C PHE A 176 2.80 13.71 7.41
N ILE A 177 1.70 13.38 8.12
CA ILE A 177 1.37 13.99 9.42
C ILE A 177 2.48 13.74 10.43
N VAL A 178 2.99 12.51 10.48
CA VAL A 178 4.08 12.16 11.40
C VAL A 178 5.35 12.92 11.03
N GLY A 179 5.65 13.04 9.73
CA GLY A 179 6.77 13.86 9.27
C GLY A 179 6.63 15.34 9.61
N ALA A 180 5.42 15.91 9.46
CA ALA A 180 5.11 17.27 9.85
C ALA A 180 5.28 17.49 11.34
N LEU A 181 4.76 16.59 12.17
CA LEU A 181 4.88 16.68 13.63
C LEU A 181 6.35 16.61 14.08
N VAL A 182 7.14 15.67 13.54
CA VAL A 182 8.58 15.58 13.84
C VAL A 182 9.32 16.85 13.42
N SER A 183 8.99 17.42 12.26
CA SER A 183 9.59 18.67 11.77
C SER A 183 9.25 19.86 12.65
N LEU A 184 7.99 19.97 13.08
CA LEU A 184 7.52 21.02 13.99
C LEU A 184 8.23 20.96 15.33
N ILE A 185 8.38 19.76 15.92
CA ILE A 185 9.10 19.60 17.19
C ILE A 185 10.56 20.05 17.04
N LYS A 186 11.21 19.76 15.90
CA LYS A 186 12.59 20.20 15.63
C LYS A 186 12.73 21.73 15.59
N ILE A 187 11.73 22.44 15.06
CA ILE A 187 11.77 23.91 14.92
C ILE A 187 11.22 24.62 16.15
N ALA A 188 10.36 23.97 16.95
CA ALA A 188 9.75 24.57 18.14
C ALA A 188 10.79 24.97 19.21
N GLY A 189 12.01 24.41 19.15
CA GLY A 189 13.14 24.87 19.97
C GLY A 189 13.79 26.17 19.50
N LEU A 190 13.45 26.67 18.30
CA LEU A 190 14.05 27.85 17.65
C LEU A 190 13.10 29.05 17.56
N ALA A 191 11.78 28.83 17.47
CA ALA A 191 10.78 29.89 17.32
C ALA A 191 9.39 29.50 17.86
N ASP A 192 8.55 30.49 18.16
CA ASP A 192 7.12 30.30 18.47
C ASP A 192 6.36 29.92 17.20
N ILE A 193 5.74 28.73 17.23
CA ILE A 193 5.05 28.14 16.08
C ILE A 193 3.55 28.10 16.32
N GLU A 194 2.77 28.72 15.43
CA GLU A 194 1.33 28.59 15.43
C GLU A 194 0.88 27.67 14.29
N LEU A 195 0.09 26.65 14.63
CA LEU A 195 -0.47 25.70 13.67
C LEU A 195 -1.69 26.32 12.98
N GLY A 196 -1.60 26.47 11.65
CA GLY A 196 -2.70 27.01 10.84
C GLY A 196 -3.87 26.03 10.70
N LEU A 197 -5.00 26.52 10.17
CA LEU A 197 -6.19 25.68 9.92
C LEU A 197 -5.89 24.51 8.98
N SER A 198 -4.95 24.65 8.05
CA SER A 198 -4.58 23.57 7.13
C SER A 198 -3.93 22.39 7.80
N PHE A 199 -3.16 22.58 8.90
CA PHE A 199 -2.61 21.45 9.65
C PHE A 199 -3.73 20.56 10.20
N TRP A 200 -4.72 21.17 10.84
CA TRP A 200 -5.88 20.45 11.39
C TRP A 200 -6.76 19.84 10.30
N ALA A 201 -7.02 20.58 9.21
CA ALA A 201 -7.75 20.06 8.06
C ALA A 201 -7.02 18.87 7.42
N PHE A 202 -5.69 18.91 7.35
CA PHE A 202 -4.88 17.81 6.84
C PHE A 202 -4.92 16.58 7.77
N CYS A 203 -4.89 16.78 9.09
CA CYS A 203 -5.09 15.71 10.08
C CYS A 203 -6.44 14.99 9.89
N VAL A 204 -7.52 15.77 9.75
CA VAL A 204 -8.86 15.24 9.45
C VAL A 204 -8.86 14.53 8.10
N PHE A 205 -8.25 15.12 7.07
CA PHE A 205 -8.14 14.53 5.74
C PHE A 205 -7.44 13.16 5.76
N ALA A 206 -6.27 13.03 6.38
CA ALA A 206 -5.54 11.76 6.40
C ALA A 206 -6.31 10.67 7.15
N PHE A 207 -6.96 11.03 8.27
CA PHE A 207 -7.82 10.11 9.00
C PHE A 207 -9.01 9.66 8.15
N LEU A 208 -9.70 10.60 7.49
CA LEU A 208 -10.83 10.29 6.60
C LEU A 208 -10.40 9.49 5.37
N LEU A 209 -9.22 9.77 4.81
CA LEU A 209 -8.65 9.01 3.70
C LEU A 209 -8.37 7.57 4.12
N LEU A 210 -7.74 7.36 5.29
CA LEU A 210 -7.52 6.02 5.85
C LEU A 210 -8.84 5.27 6.07
N MET A 211 -9.84 5.95 6.65
CA MET A 211 -11.18 5.38 6.81
C MET A 211 -11.85 5.08 5.47
N THR A 212 -11.66 5.91 4.46
CA THR A 212 -12.17 5.69 3.10
C THR A 212 -11.56 4.42 2.52
N VAL A 213 -10.24 4.29 2.53
CA VAL A 213 -9.52 3.10 2.03
C VAL A 213 -10.00 1.82 2.74
N GLN A 214 -10.15 1.86 4.07
CA GLN A 214 -10.63 0.70 4.84
C GLN A 214 -12.13 0.39 4.67
N SER A 215 -12.91 1.34 4.15
CA SER A 215 -14.35 1.19 3.91
C SER A 215 -14.66 0.53 2.57
N ILE A 216 -13.73 0.55 1.61
CA ILE A 216 -13.91 -0.08 0.31
C ILE A 216 -13.89 -1.60 0.46
N ASP A 217 -15.04 -2.22 0.24
CA ASP A 217 -15.17 -3.67 0.12
C ASP A 217 -14.93 -4.04 -1.35
N ALA A 218 -13.67 -4.34 -1.68
CA ALA A 218 -13.27 -4.66 -3.06
C ALA A 218 -14.02 -5.87 -3.60
N ASP A 219 -14.29 -6.86 -2.76
CA ASP A 219 -15.01 -8.07 -3.15
C ASP A 219 -16.46 -7.78 -3.55
N TRP A 220 -17.16 -7.03 -2.69
CA TRP A 220 -18.52 -6.56 -2.99
C TRP A 220 -18.56 -5.64 -4.21
N MET A 221 -17.60 -4.72 -4.32
CA MET A 221 -17.53 -3.77 -5.43
C MET A 221 -17.43 -4.50 -6.76
N TRP A 222 -16.50 -5.45 -6.89
CA TRP A 222 -16.38 -6.26 -8.09
C TRP A 222 -17.60 -7.15 -8.32
N PHE A 223 -18.29 -7.59 -7.25
CA PHE A 223 -19.51 -8.39 -7.35
C PHE A 223 -20.66 -7.59 -7.92
N ALA A 224 -20.80 -6.34 -7.48
CA ALA A 224 -21.83 -5.44 -7.97
C ALA A 224 -21.56 -5.00 -9.42
N LEU A 225 -20.29 -4.84 -9.83
CA LEU A 225 -19.93 -4.42 -11.19
C LEU A 225 -20.12 -5.50 -12.25
N GLU A 226 -19.63 -6.72 -12.00
CA GLU A 226 -19.51 -7.79 -13.02
C GLU A 226 -20.08 -9.13 -12.56
N GLY A 227 -20.68 -9.19 -11.37
CA GLY A 227 -21.11 -10.44 -10.75
C GLY A 227 -19.95 -11.28 -10.23
N GLU A 228 -20.24 -12.54 -9.91
CA GLU A 228 -19.24 -13.53 -9.49
C GLU A 228 -19.34 -14.77 -10.39
N PRO A 229 -18.44 -14.88 -11.38
CA PRO A 229 -18.27 -16.10 -12.16
C PRO A 229 -18.01 -17.29 -11.25
N LEU A 230 -18.46 -18.47 -11.68
CA LEU A 230 -18.20 -19.72 -10.96
C LEU A 230 -16.69 -20.02 -10.99
N ALA A 231 -16.11 -20.42 -9.84
CA ALA A 231 -14.75 -20.94 -9.83
C ALA A 231 -14.63 -22.16 -10.76
N PRO A 232 -13.45 -22.42 -11.38
CA PRO A 232 -13.24 -23.53 -12.31
C PRO A 232 -13.70 -24.90 -11.78
N GLU A 233 -14.11 -25.79 -12.68
CA GLU A 233 -14.61 -27.13 -12.32
C GLU A 233 -13.51 -27.94 -11.65
N GLY A 234 -13.84 -28.69 -10.58
CA GLY A 234 -12.86 -29.51 -9.87
C GLY A 234 -11.92 -28.73 -8.94
N THR A 235 -12.20 -27.46 -8.65
CA THR A 235 -11.47 -26.70 -7.62
C THR A 235 -11.72 -27.32 -6.24
N GLN A 236 -10.66 -27.79 -5.58
CA GLN A 236 -10.69 -28.38 -4.25
C GLN A 236 -10.20 -27.39 -3.19
N THR A 237 -10.93 -27.29 -2.09
CA THR A 237 -10.51 -26.56 -0.89
C THR A 237 -9.49 -27.36 -0.09
N GLY A 238 -8.67 -26.68 0.71
CA GLY A 238 -7.68 -27.37 1.54
C GLY A 238 -6.38 -27.75 0.79
N MET A 239 -6.20 -27.21 -0.41
CA MET A 239 -4.99 -27.35 -1.23
C MET A 239 -4.57 -25.99 -1.75
N SER A 240 -3.31 -25.83 -2.17
CA SER A 240 -2.88 -24.61 -2.84
C SER A 240 -3.51 -24.49 -4.23
N ALA A 241 -3.72 -23.25 -4.69
CA ALA A 241 -4.23 -23.00 -6.03
C ALA A 241 -3.22 -23.47 -7.10
N ALA A 242 -1.93 -23.22 -6.88
CA ALA A 242 -0.86 -23.66 -7.77
C ALA A 242 -0.84 -25.18 -7.99
N ALA A 243 -1.07 -25.99 -6.95
CA ALA A 243 -1.11 -27.45 -7.05
C ALA A 243 -2.22 -27.96 -7.99
N GLN A 244 -3.23 -27.13 -8.26
CA GLN A 244 -4.39 -27.46 -9.09
C GLN A 244 -4.40 -26.69 -10.42
N GLN A 245 -3.28 -26.04 -10.80
CA GLN A 245 -3.17 -25.16 -11.98
C GLN A 245 -4.18 -23.99 -11.95
N LEU A 246 -4.45 -23.48 -10.74
CA LEU A 246 -5.31 -22.32 -10.50
C LEU A 246 -4.48 -21.14 -9.99
N THR A 247 -5.00 -19.93 -10.16
CA THR A 247 -4.45 -18.72 -9.53
C THR A 247 -5.57 -17.77 -9.13
N SER A 248 -5.36 -17.00 -8.06
CA SER A 248 -6.26 -15.91 -7.69
C SER A 248 -5.84 -14.63 -8.40
N CYS A 249 -6.81 -13.90 -8.94
CA CYS A 249 -6.56 -12.58 -9.51
C CYS A 249 -6.16 -11.59 -8.41
N PRO A 250 -4.99 -10.90 -8.51
CA PRO A 250 -4.55 -9.96 -7.47
C PRO A 250 -5.47 -8.74 -7.31
N THR A 251 -6.27 -8.42 -8.33
CA THR A 251 -7.14 -7.23 -8.36
C THR A 251 -8.55 -7.51 -7.84
N CYS A 252 -9.20 -8.59 -8.30
CA CYS A 252 -10.59 -8.90 -7.95
C CYS A 252 -10.76 -10.16 -7.07
N GLY A 253 -9.68 -10.88 -6.80
CA GLY A 253 -9.64 -12.10 -5.97
C GLY A 253 -10.31 -13.33 -6.57
N LEU A 254 -10.80 -13.29 -7.82
CA LEU A 254 -11.45 -14.42 -8.46
C LEU A 254 -10.43 -15.52 -8.79
N ILE A 255 -10.80 -16.78 -8.52
CA ILE A 255 -9.99 -17.95 -8.93
C ILE A 255 -10.17 -18.20 -10.43
N ASN A 256 -9.07 -18.32 -11.14
CA ASN A 256 -9.02 -18.60 -12.58
C ASN A 256 -8.15 -19.83 -12.82
N ARG A 257 -8.49 -20.60 -13.85
CA ARG A 257 -7.64 -21.69 -14.35
C ARG A 257 -6.57 -21.09 -15.25
N LEU A 258 -5.33 -21.51 -15.05
CA LEU A 258 -4.23 -21.13 -15.93
C LEU A 258 -4.22 -22.05 -17.15
N ALA A 259 -4.16 -21.48 -18.35
CA ALA A 259 -3.92 -22.23 -19.56
C ALA A 259 -2.43 -22.60 -19.65
N PRO A 260 -2.08 -23.71 -20.31
CA PRO A 260 -0.69 -24.11 -20.50
C PRO A 260 0.19 -23.07 -21.22
N ASN A 261 -0.44 -22.12 -21.94
CA ASN A 261 0.22 -21.19 -22.86
C ASN A 261 0.67 -19.87 -22.19
N GLY A 262 0.51 -19.72 -20.87
CA GLY A 262 1.20 -18.71 -20.05
C GLY A 262 0.74 -17.24 -20.20
N LYS A 263 -0.27 -16.94 -21.03
CA LYS A 263 -0.86 -15.60 -21.16
C LYS A 263 -2.34 -15.62 -20.82
N ASP A 264 -2.62 -15.74 -19.53
CA ASP A 264 -3.98 -15.75 -19.03
C ASP A 264 -4.41 -14.39 -18.53
N TYR A 265 -5.67 -14.06 -18.78
CA TYR A 265 -6.33 -12.86 -18.27
C TYR A 265 -7.48 -13.27 -17.37
N CYS A 266 -7.74 -12.48 -16.33
CA CYS A 266 -8.87 -12.72 -15.46
C CYS A 266 -10.18 -12.59 -16.23
N VAL A 267 -11.07 -13.57 -16.10
CA VAL A 267 -12.38 -13.54 -16.78
C VAL A 267 -13.32 -12.41 -16.27
N ARG A 268 -13.00 -11.81 -15.12
CA ARG A 268 -13.85 -10.79 -14.45
C ARG A 268 -13.31 -9.36 -14.54
N CYS A 269 -12.01 -9.15 -14.43
CA CYS A 269 -11.43 -7.79 -14.50
C CYS A 269 -10.40 -7.62 -15.62
N HIS A 270 -10.11 -8.69 -16.38
CA HIS A 270 -9.06 -8.74 -17.41
C HIS A 270 -7.66 -8.33 -16.91
N GLU A 271 -7.39 -8.48 -15.61
CA GLU A 271 -6.04 -8.38 -15.06
C GLU A 271 -5.16 -9.51 -15.60
N ARG A 272 -3.89 -9.22 -15.84
CA ARG A 272 -2.96 -10.24 -16.31
C ARG A 272 -2.66 -11.23 -15.18
N LEU A 273 -2.90 -12.52 -15.43
CA LEU A 273 -2.70 -13.58 -14.46
C LEU A 273 -1.33 -14.24 -14.63
N HIS A 274 -0.83 -14.76 -13.52
CA HIS A 274 0.41 -15.52 -13.46
C HIS A 274 0.33 -16.51 -12.28
N PRO A 275 0.94 -17.70 -12.40
CA PRO A 275 1.00 -18.67 -11.31
C PRO A 275 1.77 -18.12 -10.10
N ARG A 276 2.95 -17.57 -10.37
CA ARG A 276 3.78 -16.77 -9.47
C ARG A 276 4.30 -15.56 -10.23
N LEU A 277 4.60 -14.47 -9.56
CA LEU A 277 5.16 -13.29 -10.21
C LEU A 277 6.46 -13.67 -10.96
N PRO A 278 6.57 -13.35 -12.26
CA PRO A 278 7.70 -13.78 -13.07
C PRO A 278 8.99 -13.14 -12.56
N HIS A 279 10.02 -13.97 -12.36
CA HIS A 279 11.33 -13.56 -11.85
C HIS A 279 11.26 -12.76 -10.54
N SER A 280 10.26 -12.99 -9.68
CA SER A 280 10.04 -12.18 -8.45
C SER A 280 11.29 -12.09 -7.57
N VAL A 281 11.94 -13.21 -7.27
CA VAL A 281 13.17 -13.26 -6.45
C VAL A 281 14.30 -12.47 -7.11
N GLN A 282 14.52 -12.65 -8.42
CA GLN A 282 15.57 -11.95 -9.16
C GLN A 282 15.31 -10.42 -9.22
N ARG A 283 14.06 -10.01 -9.49
CA ARG A 283 13.65 -8.60 -9.51
C ARG A 283 13.80 -7.97 -8.13
N THR A 284 13.41 -8.69 -7.09
CA THR A 284 13.56 -8.24 -5.70
C THR A 284 15.04 -8.05 -5.36
N TRP A 285 15.91 -9.01 -5.70
CA TRP A 285 17.37 -8.87 -5.53
C TRP A 285 17.95 -7.69 -6.30
N ALA A 286 17.54 -7.47 -7.56
CA ALA A 286 18.01 -6.34 -8.36
C ALA A 286 17.62 -5.00 -7.73
N LEU A 287 16.38 -4.88 -7.24
CA LEU A 287 15.91 -3.68 -6.54
C LEU A 287 16.60 -3.48 -5.18
N LEU A 288 16.86 -4.57 -4.43
CA LEU A 288 17.61 -4.51 -3.18
C LEU A 288 19.06 -4.10 -3.39
N ALA A 289 19.71 -4.62 -4.44
CA ALA A 289 21.07 -4.22 -4.80
C ALA A 289 21.14 -2.74 -5.20
N ALA A 290 20.19 -2.27 -6.03
CA ALA A 290 20.09 -0.86 -6.37
C ALA A 290 19.85 0.02 -5.13
N ALA A 291 18.97 -0.39 -4.22
CA ALA A 291 18.72 0.31 -2.96
C ALA A 291 19.96 0.35 -2.07
N ALA A 292 20.70 -0.76 -1.96
CA ALA A 292 21.93 -0.83 -1.18
C ALA A 292 23.02 0.11 -1.74
N ILE A 293 23.15 0.19 -3.08
CA ILE A 293 24.07 1.13 -3.73
C ILE A 293 23.66 2.57 -3.43
N MET A 294 22.37 2.91 -3.54
CA MET A 294 21.85 4.26 -3.25
C MET A 294 21.89 4.62 -1.76
N TYR A 295 21.96 3.64 -0.86
CA TYR A 295 22.06 3.86 0.58
C TYR A 295 23.41 4.47 0.99
N ILE A 296 24.49 4.20 0.25
CA ILE A 296 25.81 4.78 0.49
C ILE A 296 25.78 6.31 0.30
N PRO A 297 25.45 6.87 -0.89
CA PRO A 297 25.40 8.32 -1.07
C PRO A 297 24.34 8.98 -0.17
N ALA A 298 23.25 8.28 0.17
CA ALA A 298 22.24 8.80 1.09
C ALA A 298 22.76 9.07 2.52
N ASN A 299 23.76 8.31 2.99
CA ASN A 299 24.35 8.49 4.32
C ASN A 299 25.67 9.27 4.32
N VAL A 300 26.38 9.28 3.19
CA VAL A 300 27.68 9.97 3.06
C VAL A 300 27.51 11.44 2.69
N PHE A 301 26.56 11.77 1.80
CA PHE A 301 26.36 13.16 1.38
C PHE A 301 25.54 13.96 2.40
N PRO A 302 25.67 15.30 2.40
CA PRO A 302 24.85 16.14 3.25
C PRO A 302 23.38 16.05 2.84
N ILE A 303 22.52 15.93 3.84
CA ILE A 303 21.06 15.96 3.66
C ILE A 303 20.53 17.38 3.69
N MET A 304 21.18 18.24 4.45
CA MET A 304 20.89 19.67 4.54
C MET A 304 22.19 20.45 4.66
N THR A 305 22.25 21.63 4.06
CA THR A 305 23.34 22.60 4.27
C THR A 305 22.75 23.85 4.90
N THR A 306 23.19 24.14 6.13
CA THR A 306 22.75 25.33 6.86
C THR A 306 23.76 26.44 6.62
N THR A 307 23.31 27.57 6.10
CA THR A 307 24.14 28.76 5.91
C THR A 307 23.73 29.83 6.92
N SER A 308 24.66 30.28 7.74
CA SER A 308 24.48 31.35 8.72
C SER A 308 25.66 32.31 8.62
N LEU A 309 25.39 33.61 8.46
CA LEU A 309 26.41 34.67 8.40
C LEU A 309 27.55 34.38 7.40
N GLY A 310 27.23 33.76 6.25
CA GLY A 310 28.19 33.41 5.20
C GLY A 310 28.93 32.07 5.39
N ASN A 311 28.85 31.45 6.57
CA ASN A 311 29.44 30.14 6.82
C ASN A 311 28.45 29.02 6.50
N SER A 312 28.88 28.07 5.66
CA SER A 312 28.06 26.93 5.21
C SER A 312 28.45 25.68 5.98
N SER A 313 27.56 25.15 6.81
CA SER A 313 27.76 23.91 7.55
C SER A 313 26.91 22.79 6.94
N PRO A 314 27.53 21.84 6.20
CA PRO A 314 26.83 20.67 5.70
C PRO A 314 26.60 19.65 6.83
N SER A 315 25.35 19.18 6.98
CA SER A 315 24.99 18.14 7.94
C SER A 315 24.52 16.89 7.19
N THR A 316 25.12 15.73 7.49
CA THR A 316 24.62 14.41 7.07
C THR A 316 23.48 13.95 7.99
N ILE A 317 22.83 12.82 7.69
CA ILE A 317 21.81 12.23 8.58
C ILE A 317 22.40 11.99 9.97
N VAL A 318 23.56 11.32 10.03
CA VAL A 318 24.28 11.06 11.30
C VAL A 318 24.72 12.36 11.96
N GLY A 319 25.23 13.32 11.18
CA GLY A 319 25.61 14.64 11.69
C GLY A 319 24.43 15.36 12.35
N GLY A 320 23.26 15.34 11.71
CA GLY A 320 22.03 15.92 12.25
C GLY A 320 21.54 15.21 13.52
N ILE A 321 21.70 13.89 13.62
CA ILE A 321 21.41 13.14 14.86
C ILE A 321 22.36 13.60 15.98
N VAL A 322 23.66 13.70 15.72
CA VAL A 322 24.65 14.15 16.71
C VAL A 322 24.34 15.57 17.19
N GLU A 323 24.07 16.49 16.26
CA GLU A 323 23.72 17.88 16.56
C GLU A 323 22.46 17.97 17.47
N LEU A 324 21.42 17.19 17.16
CA LEU A 324 20.21 17.12 17.97
C LEU A 324 20.44 16.52 19.36
N THR A 325 21.32 15.51 19.48
CA THR A 325 21.68 14.95 20.80
C THR A 325 22.46 15.95 21.65
N GLN A 326 23.36 16.72 21.05
CA GLN A 326 24.12 17.77 21.76
C GLN A 326 23.22 18.93 22.17
N GLY A 327 22.22 19.27 21.37
CA GLY A 327 21.18 20.26 21.70
C GLY A 327 20.16 19.81 22.75
N GLY A 328 20.35 18.66 23.41
CA GLY A 328 19.47 18.15 24.47
C GLY A 328 18.18 17.48 23.99
N SER A 329 17.94 17.42 22.68
CA SER A 329 16.71 16.87 22.08
C SER A 329 16.80 15.36 21.79
N TRP A 330 17.26 14.59 22.79
CA TRP A 330 17.50 13.14 22.65
C TRP A 330 16.31 12.32 22.08
N PRO A 331 15.04 12.59 22.45
CA PRO A 331 13.90 11.87 21.88
C PRO A 331 13.75 12.06 20.36
N ILE A 332 14.01 13.27 19.84
CA ILE A 332 13.88 13.58 18.41
C ILE A 332 14.99 12.88 17.63
N ALA A 333 16.22 12.96 18.14
CA ALA A 333 17.37 12.27 17.56
C ALA A 333 17.13 10.76 17.47
N GLY A 334 16.52 10.16 18.50
CA GLY A 334 16.13 8.74 18.50
C GLY A 334 15.12 8.38 17.41
N VAL A 335 14.09 9.22 17.20
CA VAL A 335 13.09 9.00 16.14
C VAL A 335 13.75 9.05 14.75
N ILE A 336 14.60 10.05 14.49
CA ILE A 336 15.30 10.20 13.21
C ILE A 336 16.27 9.04 12.99
N PHE A 337 17.02 8.63 14.02
CA PHE A 337 17.93 7.48 13.95
C PHE A 337 17.21 6.18 13.59
N VAL A 338 16.10 5.88 14.27
CA VAL A 338 15.31 4.68 14.00
C VAL A 338 14.71 4.73 12.59
N ALA A 339 14.10 5.85 12.21
CA ALA A 339 13.42 6.00 10.92
C ALA A 339 14.37 6.00 9.72
N SER A 340 15.56 6.59 9.86
CA SER A 340 16.46 6.86 8.71
C SER A 340 17.58 5.84 8.57
N ILE A 341 17.96 5.15 9.66
CA ILE A 341 19.04 4.17 9.65
C ILE A 341 18.49 2.76 9.92
N ILE A 342 17.87 2.54 11.08
CA ILE A 342 17.42 1.19 11.48
C ILE A 342 16.36 0.65 10.54
N VAL A 343 15.36 1.45 10.18
CA VAL A 343 14.24 1.01 9.34
C VAL A 343 14.69 0.61 7.92
N PRO A 344 15.43 1.44 7.15
CA PRO A 344 15.92 1.05 5.83
C PRO A 344 16.85 -0.17 5.87
N VAL A 345 17.80 -0.20 6.82
CA VAL A 345 18.73 -1.32 6.99
C VAL A 345 17.97 -2.61 7.34
N GLY A 346 17.04 -2.53 8.29
CA GLY A 346 16.19 -3.65 8.68
C GLY A 346 15.38 -4.22 7.51
N LYS A 347 14.82 -3.36 6.66
CA LYS A 347 14.12 -3.80 5.44
C LYS A 347 15.05 -4.49 4.44
N LEU A 348 16.23 -3.93 4.18
CA LEU A 348 17.21 -4.52 3.26
C LEU A 348 17.58 -5.94 3.72
N PHE A 349 17.92 -6.11 4.99
CA PHE A 349 18.27 -7.42 5.55
C PHE A 349 17.08 -8.39 5.57
N ALA A 350 15.90 -7.93 6.00
CA ALA A 350 14.74 -8.80 6.08
C ALA A 350 14.27 -9.29 4.70
N LEU A 351 14.22 -8.42 3.68
CA LEU A 351 13.88 -8.82 2.32
C LEU A 351 14.96 -9.69 1.67
N ALA A 352 16.25 -9.39 1.89
CA ALA A 352 17.35 -10.23 1.42
C ALA A 352 17.30 -11.65 2.02
N TRP A 353 17.02 -11.74 3.32
CA TRP A 353 16.82 -13.01 4.01
C TRP A 353 15.62 -13.78 3.46
N LEU A 354 14.46 -13.11 3.29
CA LEU A 354 13.26 -13.71 2.70
C LEU A 354 13.53 -14.23 1.27
N CYS A 355 14.28 -13.47 0.45
CA CYS A 355 14.65 -13.91 -0.89
C CYS A 355 15.60 -15.12 -0.90
N SER A 356 16.55 -15.17 0.04
CA SER A 356 17.48 -16.30 0.18
C SER A 356 16.75 -17.58 0.63
N VAL A 357 15.75 -17.43 1.50
CA VAL A 357 15.01 -18.55 2.09
C VAL A 357 13.77 -18.95 1.27
N ALA A 358 13.36 -18.15 0.28
CA ALA A 358 12.18 -18.40 -0.55
C ALA A 358 12.16 -19.78 -1.23
N HIS A 359 13.31 -20.41 -1.44
CA HIS A 359 13.42 -21.74 -2.05
C HIS A 359 13.59 -22.89 -1.04
N ARG A 360 13.53 -22.62 0.28
CA ARG A 360 13.72 -23.63 1.35
C ARG A 360 12.38 -24.02 2.00
N SER A 361 12.14 -25.29 2.26
CA SER A 361 10.79 -25.90 2.27
C SER A 361 10.10 -26.18 3.61
N ASP A 362 10.57 -25.64 4.73
CA ASP A 362 9.99 -26.02 6.03
C ASP A 362 8.66 -25.31 6.32
N ALA A 363 7.56 -26.08 6.32
CA ALA A 363 6.21 -25.57 6.57
C ALA A 363 6.04 -24.88 7.93
N LEU A 364 6.71 -25.37 8.99
CA LEU A 364 6.71 -24.73 10.31
C LEU A 364 7.38 -23.34 10.28
N ASN A 365 8.35 -23.13 9.40
CA ASN A 365 9.02 -21.84 9.23
C ASN A 365 8.25 -20.89 8.30
N ALA A 366 7.36 -21.40 7.45
CA ALA A 366 6.60 -20.59 6.49
C ALA A 366 5.70 -19.54 7.17
N GLN A 367 5.09 -19.88 8.31
CA GLN A 367 4.28 -18.93 9.08
C GLN A 367 5.14 -17.78 9.63
N THR A 368 6.28 -18.09 10.25
CA THR A 368 7.22 -17.08 10.76
C THR A 368 7.74 -16.18 9.66
N ARG A 369 8.07 -16.74 8.49
CA ARG A 369 8.51 -15.96 7.31
C ARG A 369 7.42 -15.04 6.79
N THR A 370 6.17 -15.50 6.79
CA THR A 370 5.02 -14.68 6.37
C THR A 370 4.78 -13.53 7.36
N THR A 371 4.90 -13.80 8.66
CA THR A 371 4.82 -12.74 9.69
C THR A 371 5.94 -11.71 9.52
N LEU A 372 7.18 -12.15 9.27
CA LEU A 372 8.30 -11.25 8.98
C LEU A 372 8.02 -10.41 7.73
N TYR A 373 7.53 -11.03 6.66
CA TYR A 373 7.10 -10.31 5.45
C TYR A 373 6.04 -9.24 5.76
N ARG A 374 4.98 -9.57 6.51
CA ARG A 374 3.95 -8.60 6.91
C ARG A 374 4.51 -7.44 7.74
N ILE A 375 5.46 -7.72 8.64
CA ILE A 375 6.14 -6.69 9.42
C ILE A 375 6.95 -5.79 8.48
N THR A 376 7.70 -6.36 7.53
CA THR A 376 8.47 -5.56 6.56
C THR A 376 7.60 -4.71 5.64
N GLU A 377 6.44 -5.22 5.23
CA GLU A 377 5.45 -4.48 4.42
C GLU A 377 4.78 -3.37 5.24
N PHE A 378 4.45 -3.64 6.50
CA PHE A 378 3.90 -2.63 7.41
C PHE A 378 4.89 -1.50 7.65
N ILE A 379 6.13 -1.81 8.07
CA ILE A 379 7.22 -0.83 8.22
C ILE A 379 7.54 -0.15 6.87
N GLY A 380 7.33 -0.89 5.78
CA GLY A 380 7.24 -0.46 4.38
C GLY A 380 6.82 0.99 4.20
N ARG A 381 5.55 1.25 4.48
CA ARG A 381 4.91 2.55 4.26
C ARG A 381 5.49 3.68 5.12
N TRP A 382 5.93 3.40 6.33
CA TRP A 382 6.45 4.40 7.28
C TRP A 382 7.86 4.90 6.94
N SER A 383 8.60 4.18 6.10
CA SER A 383 9.97 4.58 5.74
C SER A 383 10.05 5.88 4.93
N MET A 384 8.92 6.40 4.43
CA MET A 384 8.86 7.68 3.70
C MET A 384 8.80 8.90 4.64
N VAL A 385 8.60 8.71 5.96
CA VAL A 385 8.53 9.82 6.94
C VAL A 385 9.70 10.79 6.79
N ASP A 386 10.93 10.27 6.67
CA ASP A 386 12.14 11.12 6.67
C ASP A 386 12.25 12.02 5.42
N VAL A 387 11.81 11.55 4.25
CA VAL A 387 11.74 12.40 3.03
C VAL A 387 10.78 13.56 3.25
N PHE A 388 9.63 13.31 3.90
CA PHE A 388 8.69 14.37 4.24
C PHE A 388 9.24 15.32 5.30
N VAL A 389 9.95 14.81 6.31
CA VAL A 389 10.60 15.66 7.33
C VAL A 389 11.56 16.64 6.67
N VAL A 390 12.45 16.17 5.79
CA VAL A 390 13.40 17.04 5.08
C VAL A 390 12.69 18.07 4.21
N ALA A 391 11.67 17.64 3.45
CA ALA A 391 10.91 18.56 2.58
C ALA A 391 10.22 19.67 3.38
N ILE A 392 9.63 19.34 4.53
CA ILE A 392 8.97 20.30 5.41
C ILE A 392 10.00 21.23 6.06
N LEU A 393 11.10 20.71 6.60
CA LEU A 393 12.15 21.53 7.23
C LEU A 393 12.74 22.56 6.25
N VAL A 394 12.99 22.17 5.00
CA VAL A 394 13.48 23.07 3.95
C VAL A 394 12.47 24.19 3.68
N ALA A 395 11.18 23.86 3.62
CA ALA A 395 10.13 24.85 3.40
C ALA A 395 9.98 25.80 4.60
N LEU A 396 10.02 25.27 5.82
CA LEU A 396 9.81 26.03 7.06
C LEU A 396 10.93 27.04 7.34
N ILE A 397 12.19 26.69 7.07
CA ILE A 397 13.34 27.49 7.51
C ILE A 397 13.66 28.63 6.53
N ARG A 398 13.18 28.57 5.29
CA ARG A 398 13.29 29.70 4.33
C ARG A 398 12.51 30.95 4.73
N ALA A 399 11.66 30.86 5.74
CA ALA A 399 10.92 32.02 6.24
C ALA A 399 11.80 33.02 7.01
N ASP A 400 13.00 32.62 7.44
CA ASP A 400 13.93 33.49 8.16
C ASP A 400 15.02 34.04 7.22
N SER A 401 15.15 35.37 7.17
CA SER A 401 16.11 36.08 6.31
C SER A 401 17.57 35.97 6.75
N LEU A 402 17.83 35.36 7.92
CA LEU A 402 19.15 35.25 8.54
C LEU A 402 19.80 33.86 8.38
N MET A 403 19.02 32.81 8.13
CA MET A 403 19.50 31.44 8.01
C MET A 403 18.83 30.72 6.84
N THR A 404 19.61 30.23 5.87
CA THR A 404 19.04 29.44 4.76
C THR A 404 19.49 27.99 4.85
N ILE A 405 18.52 27.07 4.78
CA ILE A 405 18.76 25.63 4.74
C ILE A 405 18.41 25.11 3.36
N ASN A 406 19.42 24.60 2.67
CA ASN A 406 19.24 24.05 1.34
C ASN A 406 19.23 22.52 1.42
N PRO A 407 18.32 21.83 0.69
CA PRO A 407 18.34 20.38 0.60
C PRO A 407 19.63 19.93 -0.09
N GLY A 408 20.35 19.02 0.55
CA GLY A 408 21.54 18.41 -0.03
C GLY A 408 21.21 17.24 -0.95
N PRO A 409 22.18 16.77 -1.75
CA PRO A 409 21.97 15.69 -2.72
C PRO A 409 21.61 14.34 -2.06
N ALA A 410 21.88 14.17 -0.76
CA ALA A 410 21.48 12.96 -0.05
C ALA A 410 19.96 12.78 0.01
N ALA A 411 19.15 13.86 -0.03
CA ALA A 411 17.70 13.76 0.03
C ALA A 411 17.13 12.95 -1.15
N LEU A 412 17.65 13.15 -2.37
CA LEU A 412 17.25 12.39 -3.54
C LEU A 412 17.72 10.93 -3.46
N ALA A 413 18.96 10.72 -3.03
CA ALA A 413 19.49 9.36 -2.86
C ALA A 413 18.70 8.56 -1.81
N PHE A 414 18.38 9.20 -0.68
CA PHE A 414 17.56 8.62 0.37
C PHE A 414 16.13 8.33 -0.11
N GLY A 415 15.50 9.27 -0.81
CA GLY A 415 14.19 9.04 -1.44
C GLY A 415 14.20 7.86 -2.41
N ALA A 416 15.27 7.70 -3.20
CA ALA A 416 15.44 6.55 -4.09
C ALA A 416 15.53 5.23 -3.31
N VAL A 417 16.25 5.17 -2.18
CA VAL A 417 16.30 3.97 -1.31
C VAL A 417 14.90 3.59 -0.84
N VAL A 418 14.11 4.55 -0.36
CA VAL A 418 12.74 4.30 0.12
C VAL A 418 11.86 3.75 -1.00
N VAL A 419 11.87 4.38 -2.18
CA VAL A 419 11.07 3.93 -3.33
C VAL A 419 11.52 2.55 -3.82
N LEU A 420 12.84 2.31 -3.95
CA LEU A 420 13.38 1.03 -4.41
C LEU A 420 13.07 -0.11 -3.43
N THR A 421 13.18 0.13 -2.12
CA THR A 421 12.84 -0.88 -1.10
C THR A 421 11.33 -1.16 -1.04
N MET A 422 10.48 -0.14 -1.24
CA MET A 422 9.03 -0.32 -1.37
C MET A 422 8.67 -1.14 -2.62
N LEU A 423 9.27 -0.82 -3.77
CA LEU A 423 9.11 -1.60 -5.00
C LEU A 423 9.62 -3.04 -4.83
N ALA A 424 10.75 -3.24 -4.14
CA ALA A 424 11.29 -4.56 -3.85
C ALA A 424 10.28 -5.42 -3.08
N ALA A 425 9.69 -4.86 -2.01
CA ALA A 425 8.65 -5.54 -1.24
C ALA A 425 7.41 -5.89 -2.09
N MET A 426 6.95 -4.96 -2.94
CA MET A 426 5.80 -5.20 -3.84
C MET A 426 6.08 -6.25 -4.93
N THR A 427 7.33 -6.40 -5.36
CA THR A 427 7.71 -7.40 -6.36
C THR A 427 7.94 -8.79 -5.78
N PHE A 428 8.13 -8.90 -4.47
CA PHE A 428 8.30 -10.17 -3.79
C PHE A 428 6.96 -10.91 -3.69
N ASP A 429 6.91 -12.16 -4.13
CA ASP A 429 5.68 -12.97 -4.06
C ASP A 429 5.68 -13.79 -2.77
N PRO A 430 4.87 -13.42 -1.74
CA PRO A 430 4.86 -14.14 -0.46
C PRO A 430 4.43 -15.61 -0.59
N ARG A 431 3.75 -15.99 -1.68
CA ARG A 431 3.32 -17.38 -1.93
C ARG A 431 4.49 -18.34 -2.08
N LEU A 432 5.65 -17.84 -2.54
CA LEU A 432 6.87 -18.64 -2.66
C LEU A 432 7.35 -19.18 -1.30
N LEU A 433 7.07 -18.48 -0.20
CA LEU A 433 7.44 -18.93 1.15
C LEU A 433 6.72 -20.22 1.58
N TRP A 434 5.64 -20.56 0.89
CA TRP A 434 4.76 -21.70 1.18
C TRP A 434 4.82 -22.81 0.14
N ASP A 435 5.58 -22.61 -0.94
CA ASP A 435 5.74 -23.60 -1.99
C ASP A 435 6.66 -24.72 -1.50
N THR A 436 6.13 -25.95 -1.51
CA THR A 436 6.97 -27.14 -1.31
C THR A 436 7.70 -27.43 -2.62
N PRO A 437 9.05 -27.55 -2.62
CA PRO A 437 9.78 -27.98 -3.79
C PRO A 437 9.23 -29.33 -4.21
N ILE A 438 8.91 -29.44 -5.50
CA ILE A 438 8.49 -30.70 -6.10
C ILE A 438 9.71 -31.63 -5.96
N THR A 439 9.69 -32.53 -4.99
CA THR A 439 10.60 -33.67 -4.98
C THR A 439 10.35 -34.37 -6.31
N LYS A 440 11.32 -34.34 -7.24
CA LYS A 440 11.33 -35.25 -8.38
C LYS A 440 11.31 -36.65 -7.79
N SER A 441 10.13 -37.24 -7.59
CA SER A 441 10.03 -38.68 -7.42
C SER A 441 10.52 -39.24 -8.75
N SER A 442 11.75 -39.73 -8.74
CA SER A 442 12.30 -40.57 -9.79
C SER A 442 11.27 -41.66 -10.11
N GLY A 443 10.58 -41.47 -11.24
CA GLY A 443 9.78 -42.51 -11.84
C GLY A 443 10.72 -43.60 -12.31
N GLN A 444 10.86 -44.64 -11.49
CA GLN A 444 11.28 -45.96 -11.96
C GLN A 444 10.55 -46.99 -11.10
N ASN A 445 9.25 -47.10 -11.36
CA ASN A 445 8.50 -48.32 -11.06
C ASN A 445 9.04 -49.40 -12.00
N ASP A 446 10.05 -50.14 -11.54
CA ASP A 446 10.35 -51.46 -12.11
C ASP A 446 9.13 -52.36 -11.86
N ALA A 447 8.32 -52.48 -12.90
CA ALA A 447 7.33 -53.54 -13.01
C ALA A 447 8.03 -54.89 -12.98
N ARG A 448 8.11 -55.52 -11.80
CA ARG A 448 8.38 -56.95 -11.71
C ARG A 448 7.09 -57.71 -12.03
N PRO A 449 7.07 -58.54 -13.09
CA PRO A 449 5.91 -59.40 -13.34
C PRO A 449 5.88 -60.51 -12.29
N VAL A 450 4.72 -60.66 -11.66
CA VAL A 450 4.36 -61.81 -10.83
C VAL A 450 4.40 -63.06 -11.72
N ARG A 451 5.36 -63.96 -11.50
CA ARG A 451 5.32 -65.31 -12.07
C ARG A 451 4.28 -66.13 -11.30
N LYS A 452 3.39 -66.76 -12.06
CA LYS A 452 2.49 -67.83 -11.62
C LYS A 452 3.25 -69.05 -11.12
#